data_AF-D3P456-F1
#
_entry.id   AF-D3P456-F1
#
_cell.length_a   1.000
_cell.length_b   1.000
_cell.length_c   1.000
_cell.angle_alpha   90.00
_cell.angle_beta   90.00
_cell.angle_gamma   90.00
#
_symmetry.space_group_name_H-M   'P 1'
#
loop_
_entity.id
_entity.type
_entity.pdbx_description
1 polymer ?
#
loop_
_entity_poly.entity_id
_entity_poly.type
_entity_poly.pdbx_seq_one_letter_code
_entity_poly.pdbx_strand_id
1 'polypeptide(L)'
;MKLNEMNPSRLSRGVSLLRGNANAWAVGVWCVFVLSIAVLAVIRPERPITHIYRNAAIDWWSSVPVYTPGIHGFLYFPSSAVLLGPLAALPLAVGDQIWRLVMVAVFTGAVYRVALLLHPTMGRTLAAWVLVAAIPTASINILRGQCELMMLSVILHAVVDLARGHDRRGAVMLALAAALKPLALIPALLFAAARPGVRWPLATGLLIAFLVPFLHPDPGYVAGQYAAMICKLATAAAPDSGRWFDLTRLLAEAGVVPDYATMTGLRLAGALLAVGVVWAAVRRLDQVTAMIVTLMLGAWYLVLFNPRTEEGSYLSIAVLATLAALVEHRRPRAGAVSMLLGLVVLGMGLHFYGGWFYRPTQMWIKQALTLPLLCYPVWLVVTRRSLIASAGRVRDGKPSVRIHPSLRIQ
;
A
#
# COMPACT_ATOMS: atom_id res chain seq x y z
N MET A 1 54.27 20.37 -10.83
CA MET A 1 53.20 19.50 -11.36
C MET A 1 51.88 20.25 -11.18
N LYS A 2 51.36 20.89 -12.24
CA LYS A 2 50.12 21.71 -12.18
C LYS A 2 48.92 20.77 -12.09
N LEU A 3 48.19 20.81 -10.97
CA LEU A 3 46.87 20.20 -10.85
C LEU A 3 45.94 20.90 -11.86
N ASN A 4 45.68 20.24 -12.99
CA ASN A 4 44.69 20.66 -13.96
C ASN A 4 43.35 20.84 -13.24
N GLU A 5 42.84 22.07 -13.24
CA GLU A 5 41.48 22.38 -12.82
C GLU A 5 40.51 21.58 -13.71
N MET A 6 39.99 20.47 -13.17
CA MET A 6 38.94 19.72 -13.84
C MET A 6 37.72 20.60 -13.98
N ASN A 7 37.44 20.98 -15.22
CA ASN A 7 36.31 21.83 -15.58
C ASN A 7 34.99 21.25 -15.00
N PRO A 8 34.33 21.94 -14.05
CA PRO A 8 33.15 21.43 -13.34
C PRO A 8 31.98 21.08 -14.28
N SER A 9 31.96 21.64 -15.50
CA SER A 9 30.97 21.30 -16.53
C SER A 9 31.07 19.85 -17.04
N ARG A 10 32.26 19.23 -17.07
CA ARG A 10 32.42 17.82 -17.50
C ARG A 10 31.97 16.83 -16.43
N LEU A 11 32.24 17.12 -15.16
CA LEU A 11 31.77 16.31 -14.02
C LEU A 11 30.24 16.32 -13.91
N SER A 12 29.60 17.48 -14.11
CA SER A 12 28.12 17.58 -14.08
C SER A 12 27.45 16.78 -15.21
N ARG A 13 28.04 16.76 -16.43
CA ARG A 13 27.55 15.97 -17.56
C ARG A 13 27.66 14.47 -17.31
N GLY A 14 28.79 13.98 -16.81
CA GLY A 14 28.98 12.55 -16.51
C GLY A 14 27.99 12.02 -15.47
N VAL A 15 27.75 12.78 -14.39
CA VAL A 15 26.76 12.40 -13.35
C VAL A 15 25.33 12.41 -13.89
N SER A 16 24.99 13.32 -14.82
CA SER A 16 23.67 13.36 -15.45
C SER A 16 23.40 12.14 -16.35
N LEU A 17 24.40 11.71 -17.13
CA LEU A 17 24.30 10.54 -18.01
C LEU A 17 24.16 9.23 -17.22
N LEU A 18 24.96 9.05 -16.16
CA LEU A 18 24.86 7.89 -15.28
C LEU A 18 23.48 7.77 -14.60
N ARG A 19 22.88 8.91 -14.20
CA ARG A 19 21.52 8.95 -13.65
C ARG A 19 20.45 8.61 -14.69
N GLY A 20 20.63 9.07 -15.94
CA GLY A 20 19.74 8.72 -17.04
C GLY A 20 19.72 7.21 -17.30
N ASN A 21 20.91 6.59 -17.35
CA ASN A 21 21.06 5.16 -17.63
C ASN A 21 20.50 4.27 -16.50
N ALA A 22 20.70 4.65 -15.24
CA ALA A 22 20.17 3.90 -14.09
C ALA A 22 18.63 3.87 -14.06
N ASN A 23 17.98 4.99 -14.41
CA ASN A 23 16.51 5.04 -14.48
C ASN A 23 15.98 4.15 -15.60
N ALA A 24 16.59 4.22 -16.79
CA ALA A 24 16.19 3.40 -17.93
C ALA A 24 16.34 1.91 -17.62
N TRP A 25 17.45 1.52 -16.97
CA TRP A 25 17.67 0.16 -16.52
C TRP A 25 16.59 -0.31 -15.54
N ALA A 26 16.30 0.47 -14.50
CA ALA A 26 15.31 0.09 -13.49
C ALA A 26 13.90 -0.05 -14.07
N VAL A 27 13.51 0.84 -15.00
CA VAL A 27 12.25 0.71 -15.75
C VAL A 27 12.27 -0.54 -16.63
N GLY A 28 13.38 -0.81 -17.33
CA GLY A 28 13.54 -2.02 -18.14
C GLY A 28 13.38 -3.30 -17.31
N VAL A 29 14.01 -3.38 -16.14
CA VAL A 29 13.87 -4.52 -15.21
C VAL A 29 12.42 -4.68 -14.75
N TRP A 30 11.73 -3.60 -14.39
CA TRP A 30 10.33 -3.65 -14.02
C TRP A 30 9.45 -4.15 -15.18
N CYS A 31 9.64 -3.65 -16.40
CA CYS A 31 8.91 -4.09 -17.58
C CYS A 31 9.15 -5.58 -17.90
N VAL A 32 10.40 -6.04 -17.87
CA VAL A 32 10.75 -7.45 -18.08
C VAL A 32 10.11 -8.34 -17.03
N PHE A 33 10.09 -7.91 -15.77
CA PHE A 33 9.41 -8.63 -14.70
C PHE A 33 7.90 -8.74 -14.95
N VAL A 34 7.22 -7.63 -15.28
CA VAL A 34 5.79 -7.65 -15.58
C VAL A 34 5.47 -8.56 -16.76
N LEU A 35 6.26 -8.48 -17.83
CA LEU A 35 6.10 -9.36 -19.00
C LEU A 35 6.29 -10.83 -18.62
N SER A 36 7.33 -11.14 -17.84
CA SER A 36 7.59 -12.50 -17.36
C SER A 36 6.41 -13.06 -16.55
N ILE A 37 5.81 -12.25 -15.68
CA ILE A 37 4.64 -12.67 -14.89
C ILE A 37 3.39 -12.83 -15.77
N ALA A 38 3.19 -11.97 -16.76
CA ALA A 38 2.09 -12.10 -17.71
C ALA A 38 2.17 -13.42 -18.49
N VAL A 39 3.36 -13.74 -19.01
CA VAL A 39 3.64 -15.02 -19.69
C VAL A 39 3.44 -16.20 -18.74
N LEU A 40 3.95 -16.11 -17.50
CA LEU A 40 3.80 -17.17 -16.51
C LEU A 40 2.32 -17.44 -16.19
N ALA A 41 1.49 -16.41 -16.08
CA ALA A 41 0.05 -16.56 -15.84
C ALA A 41 -0.67 -17.27 -17.00
N VAL A 42 -0.19 -17.13 -18.23
CA VAL A 42 -0.72 -17.88 -19.40
C VAL A 42 -0.28 -19.34 -19.37
N ILE A 43 1.00 -19.60 -19.07
CA ILE A 43 1.56 -20.96 -19.01
C ILE A 43 1.01 -21.76 -17.82
N ARG A 44 0.68 -21.07 -16.73
CA ARG A 44 0.22 -21.65 -15.46
C ARG A 44 -1.15 -21.07 -15.05
N PRO A 45 -2.23 -21.40 -15.80
CA PRO A 45 -3.56 -20.81 -15.61
C PRO A 45 -4.20 -21.14 -14.25
N GLU A 46 -3.63 -22.07 -13.48
CA GLU A 46 -4.06 -22.41 -12.12
C GLU A 46 -3.57 -21.40 -11.06
N ARG A 47 -2.60 -20.55 -11.38
CA ARG A 47 -2.01 -19.58 -10.44
C ARG A 47 -2.85 -18.31 -10.26
N PRO A 48 -3.43 -17.72 -11.33
CA PRO A 48 -4.34 -16.59 -11.19
C PRO A 48 -5.62 -16.95 -10.44
N ILE A 49 -6.06 -16.04 -9.57
CA ILE A 49 -7.33 -16.16 -8.83
C ILE A 49 -8.41 -15.21 -9.37
N THR A 50 -8.19 -14.60 -10.53
CA THR A 50 -9.12 -13.65 -11.16
C THR A 50 -10.48 -14.26 -11.51
N HIS A 51 -10.53 -15.58 -11.66
CA HIS A 51 -11.77 -16.33 -11.81
C HIS A 51 -12.74 -16.13 -10.63
N ILE A 52 -12.24 -15.92 -9.40
CA ILE A 52 -13.09 -15.64 -8.22
C ILE A 52 -13.87 -14.34 -8.43
N TYR A 53 -13.20 -13.30 -8.94
CA TYR A 53 -13.81 -12.00 -9.19
C TYR A 53 -14.78 -12.05 -10.37
N ARG A 54 -14.37 -12.71 -11.45
CA ARG A 54 -15.20 -12.89 -12.65
C ARG A 54 -16.47 -13.66 -12.33
N ASN A 55 -16.35 -14.80 -11.64
CA ASN A 55 -17.50 -15.63 -11.30
C ASN A 55 -18.45 -14.90 -10.36
N ALA A 56 -17.93 -14.21 -9.33
CA ALA A 56 -18.76 -13.39 -8.45
C ALA A 56 -19.54 -12.30 -9.21
N ALA A 57 -18.93 -11.66 -10.21
CA ALA A 57 -19.63 -10.69 -11.04
C ALA A 57 -20.70 -11.34 -11.95
N ILE A 58 -20.43 -12.52 -12.51
CA ILE A 58 -21.42 -13.26 -13.31
C ILE A 58 -22.60 -13.71 -12.44
N ASP A 59 -22.30 -14.31 -11.28
CA ASP A 59 -23.29 -14.77 -10.32
C ASP A 59 -24.15 -13.60 -9.83
N TRP A 60 -23.52 -12.46 -9.55
CA TRP A 60 -24.19 -11.21 -9.19
C TRP A 60 -25.25 -10.81 -10.21
N TRP A 61 -24.88 -10.68 -11.48
CA TRP A 61 -25.81 -10.26 -12.54
C TRP A 61 -26.81 -11.34 -12.95
N SER A 62 -26.60 -12.58 -12.51
CA SER A 62 -27.51 -13.71 -12.73
C SER A 62 -28.41 -13.99 -11.53
N SER A 63 -28.39 -13.14 -10.49
CA SER A 63 -29.12 -13.37 -9.23
C SER A 63 -28.77 -14.70 -8.54
N VAL A 64 -27.57 -15.24 -8.80
CA VAL A 64 -27.04 -16.45 -8.15
C VAL A 64 -26.33 -16.03 -6.86
N PRO A 65 -26.47 -16.76 -5.73
CA PRO A 65 -25.78 -16.40 -4.50
C PRO A 65 -24.25 -16.31 -4.67
N VAL A 66 -23.68 -15.14 -4.41
CA VAL A 66 -22.22 -14.87 -4.53
C VAL A 66 -21.48 -15.36 -3.29
N TYR A 67 -22.10 -15.24 -2.12
CA TYR A 67 -21.49 -15.57 -0.84
C TYR A 67 -21.84 -16.99 -0.41
N THR A 68 -20.95 -17.92 -0.70
CA THR A 68 -21.04 -19.31 -0.23
C THR A 68 -20.48 -19.48 1.19
N PRO A 69 -20.92 -20.50 1.96
CA PRO A 69 -20.38 -20.81 3.28
C PRO A 69 -18.86 -21.04 3.31
N GLY A 70 -18.26 -20.85 4.48
CA GLY A 70 -16.84 -21.08 4.73
C GLY A 70 -15.95 -19.86 4.51
N ILE A 71 -14.64 -20.08 4.58
CA ILE A 71 -13.64 -19.00 4.60
C ILE A 71 -13.10 -18.65 3.21
N HIS A 72 -13.30 -19.45 2.18
CA HIS A 72 -12.75 -19.20 0.84
C HIS A 72 -13.77 -18.59 -0.13
N GLY A 73 -13.29 -18.17 -1.31
CA GLY A 73 -14.11 -17.55 -2.35
C GLY A 73 -14.20 -16.03 -2.24
N PHE A 74 -15.33 -15.46 -2.64
CA PHE A 74 -15.54 -14.02 -2.66
C PHE A 74 -15.74 -13.45 -1.25
N LEU A 75 -14.83 -12.57 -0.83
CA LEU A 75 -14.79 -11.93 0.50
C LEU A 75 -14.80 -10.39 0.39
N TYR A 76 -15.56 -9.89 -0.57
CA TYR A 76 -15.57 -8.47 -0.96
C TYR A 76 -16.96 -7.88 -0.78
N PHE A 77 -17.09 -6.56 -0.84
CA PHE A 77 -18.40 -5.92 -0.85
C PHE A 77 -19.14 -6.22 -2.17
N PRO A 78 -20.49 -6.20 -2.20
CA PRO A 78 -21.26 -6.32 -3.43
C PRO A 78 -20.85 -5.33 -4.52
N SER A 79 -20.43 -4.13 -4.12
CA SER A 79 -19.88 -3.12 -5.03
C SER A 79 -18.65 -3.59 -5.81
N SER A 80 -17.83 -4.48 -5.25
CA SER A 80 -16.70 -5.05 -5.98
C SER A 80 -17.15 -5.90 -7.16
N ALA A 81 -18.26 -6.66 -7.02
CA ALA A 81 -18.80 -7.47 -8.11
C ALA A 81 -19.32 -6.58 -9.25
N VAL A 82 -19.98 -5.47 -8.91
CA VAL A 82 -20.41 -4.46 -9.88
C VAL A 82 -19.22 -3.82 -10.60
N LEU A 83 -18.21 -3.35 -9.85
CA LEU A 83 -17.02 -2.70 -10.40
C LEU A 83 -16.21 -3.62 -11.32
N LEU A 84 -16.19 -4.92 -11.03
CA LEU A 84 -15.48 -5.93 -11.82
C LEU A 84 -16.34 -6.51 -12.96
N GLY A 85 -17.62 -6.15 -13.03
CA GLY A 85 -18.57 -6.57 -14.08
C GLY A 85 -18.06 -6.38 -15.51
N PRO A 86 -17.49 -5.22 -15.89
CA PRO A 86 -16.95 -5.02 -17.24
C PRO A 86 -15.86 -6.03 -17.62
N LEU A 87 -15.03 -6.47 -16.68
CA LEU A 87 -14.01 -7.50 -16.94
C LEU A 87 -14.62 -8.88 -17.07
N ALA A 88 -15.75 -9.14 -16.42
CA ALA A 88 -16.42 -10.44 -16.47
C ALA A 88 -17.06 -10.75 -17.83
N ALA A 89 -17.41 -9.71 -18.59
CA ALA A 89 -17.89 -9.83 -19.96
C ALA A 89 -16.84 -10.38 -20.94
N LEU A 90 -15.57 -10.34 -20.58
CA LEU A 90 -14.48 -10.86 -21.40
C LEU A 90 -14.22 -12.35 -21.14
N PRO A 91 -13.63 -13.08 -22.11
CA PRO A 91 -13.04 -14.40 -21.84
C PRO A 91 -12.04 -14.31 -20.70
N LEU A 92 -12.03 -15.29 -19.80
CA LEU A 92 -11.24 -15.26 -18.56
C LEU A 92 -9.76 -14.92 -18.81
N ALA A 93 -9.13 -15.54 -19.81
CA ALA A 93 -7.72 -15.29 -20.14
C ALA A 93 -7.46 -13.83 -20.56
N VAL A 94 -8.36 -13.22 -21.33
CA VAL A 94 -8.23 -11.83 -21.78
C VAL A 94 -8.49 -10.87 -20.61
N GLY A 95 -9.57 -11.11 -19.85
CA GLY A 95 -9.91 -10.30 -18.68
C GLY A 95 -8.81 -10.32 -17.61
N ASP A 96 -8.19 -11.48 -17.37
CA ASP A 96 -7.06 -11.64 -16.45
C ASP A 96 -5.86 -10.78 -16.84
N GLN A 97 -5.46 -10.77 -18.12
CA GLN A 97 -4.32 -9.99 -18.59
C GLN A 97 -4.62 -8.49 -18.58
N ILE A 98 -5.82 -8.07 -18.99
CA ILE A 98 -6.23 -6.67 -18.90
C ILE A 98 -6.23 -6.22 -17.45
N TRP A 99 -6.80 -7.00 -16.53
CA TRP A 99 -6.78 -6.69 -15.10
C TRP A 99 -5.36 -6.50 -14.57
N ARG A 100 -4.45 -7.41 -14.95
CA ARG A 100 -3.04 -7.34 -14.57
C ARG A 100 -2.37 -6.05 -15.07
N LEU A 101 -2.58 -5.69 -16.34
CA LEU A 101 -2.05 -4.47 -16.93
C LEU A 101 -2.58 -3.23 -16.22
N VAL A 102 -3.89 -3.17 -15.92
CA VAL A 102 -4.49 -2.06 -15.19
C VAL A 102 -3.88 -1.95 -13.79
N MET A 103 -3.77 -3.04 -13.04
CA MET A 103 -3.16 -3.02 -11.70
C MET A 103 -1.72 -2.52 -11.73
N VAL A 104 -0.91 -3.00 -12.67
CA VAL A 104 0.49 -2.56 -12.83
C VAL A 104 0.55 -1.08 -13.19
N ALA A 105 -0.26 -0.62 -14.14
CA ALA A 105 -0.27 0.78 -14.57
C ALA A 105 -0.66 1.72 -13.43
N VAL A 106 -1.73 1.39 -12.69
CA VAL A 106 -2.19 2.19 -11.54
C VAL A 106 -1.14 2.19 -10.42
N PHE A 107 -0.53 1.04 -10.13
CA PHE A 107 0.55 0.91 -9.14
C PHE A 107 1.78 1.73 -9.51
N THR A 108 2.29 1.58 -10.73
CA THR A 108 3.45 2.33 -11.24
C THR A 108 3.19 3.83 -11.21
N GLY A 109 2.00 4.27 -11.63
CA GLY A 109 1.59 5.66 -11.53
C GLY A 109 1.52 6.17 -10.08
N ALA A 110 1.05 5.35 -9.15
CA ALA A 110 0.94 5.72 -7.74
C ALA A 110 2.33 5.88 -7.08
N VAL A 111 3.23 4.91 -7.31
CA VAL A 111 4.62 4.96 -6.85
C VAL A 111 5.32 6.20 -7.41
N TYR A 112 5.14 6.48 -8.70
CA TYR A 112 5.68 7.68 -9.33
C TYR A 112 5.19 8.97 -8.67
N ARG A 113 3.88 9.08 -8.41
CA ARG A 113 3.30 10.26 -7.76
C ARG A 113 3.79 10.45 -6.33
N VAL A 114 3.88 9.38 -5.53
CA VAL A 114 4.39 9.46 -4.14
C VAL A 114 5.88 9.81 -4.13
N ALA A 115 6.68 9.23 -5.02
CA ALA A 115 8.10 9.54 -5.12
C ALA A 115 8.35 11.01 -5.50
N LEU A 116 7.56 11.57 -6.44
CA LEU A 116 7.62 13.00 -6.77
C LEU A 116 7.16 13.89 -5.61
N LEU A 117 6.17 13.44 -4.83
CA LEU A 117 5.70 14.16 -3.65
C LEU A 117 6.80 14.26 -2.58
N LEU A 118 7.53 13.17 -2.33
CA LEU A 118 8.61 13.12 -1.34
C LEU A 118 9.90 13.81 -1.81
N HIS A 119 10.18 13.77 -3.12
CA HIS A 119 11.40 14.35 -3.69
C HIS A 119 11.16 14.91 -5.11
N PRO A 120 10.73 16.18 -5.26
CA PRO A 120 10.33 16.73 -6.56
C PRO A 120 11.39 16.64 -7.66
N THR A 121 12.67 16.83 -7.32
CA THR A 121 13.78 16.82 -8.29
C THR A 121 14.30 15.43 -8.66
N MET A 122 14.08 14.42 -7.81
CA MET A 122 14.60 13.05 -8.00
C MET A 122 13.51 11.99 -7.97
N GLY A 123 12.24 12.39 -7.94
CA GLY A 123 11.12 11.48 -7.75
C GLY A 123 11.03 10.42 -8.84
N ARG A 124 11.47 10.72 -10.07
CA ARG A 124 11.55 9.72 -11.15
C ARG A 124 12.53 8.58 -10.81
N THR A 125 13.73 8.95 -10.36
CA THR A 125 14.75 7.98 -9.93
C THR A 125 14.29 7.21 -8.70
N LEU A 126 13.72 7.90 -7.72
CA LEU A 126 13.17 7.28 -6.51
C LEU A 126 12.08 6.26 -6.87
N ALA A 127 11.15 6.62 -7.76
CA ALA A 127 10.11 5.71 -8.23
C ALA A 127 10.68 4.46 -8.90
N ALA A 128 11.67 4.63 -9.78
CA ALA A 128 12.30 3.51 -10.49
C ALA A 128 12.93 2.50 -9.51
N TRP A 129 13.64 2.99 -8.49
CA TRP A 129 14.21 2.12 -7.45
C TRP A 129 13.15 1.46 -6.57
N VAL A 130 12.07 2.16 -6.24
CA VAL A 130 10.95 1.57 -5.49
C VAL A 130 10.29 0.44 -6.28
N LEU A 131 10.10 0.61 -7.59
CA LEU A 131 9.52 -0.43 -8.45
C LEU A 131 10.42 -1.67 -8.50
N VAL A 132 11.73 -1.49 -8.67
CA VAL A 132 12.68 -2.62 -8.64
C VAL A 132 12.67 -3.33 -7.29
N ALA A 133 12.72 -2.58 -6.18
CA ALA A 133 12.69 -3.16 -4.84
C ALA A 133 11.36 -3.86 -4.49
N ALA A 134 10.26 -3.45 -5.14
CA ALA A 134 8.95 -4.07 -4.96
C ALA A 134 8.80 -5.40 -5.73
N ILE A 135 9.68 -5.74 -6.69
CA ILE A 135 9.56 -6.95 -7.52
C ILE A 135 9.31 -8.22 -6.68
N PRO A 136 10.11 -8.53 -5.63
CA PRO A 136 9.90 -9.71 -4.83
C PRO A 136 8.48 -9.80 -4.26
N THR A 137 8.00 -8.75 -3.60
CA THR A 137 6.68 -8.75 -2.94
C THR A 137 5.52 -8.57 -3.91
N ALA A 138 5.71 -7.82 -5.00
CA ALA A 138 4.68 -7.61 -6.02
C ALA A 138 4.41 -8.88 -6.83
N SER A 139 5.40 -9.78 -6.95
CA SER A 139 5.28 -11.02 -7.73
C SER A 139 4.04 -11.85 -7.38
N ILE A 140 3.68 -11.96 -6.11
CA ILE A 140 2.51 -12.72 -5.67
C ILE A 140 1.22 -12.06 -6.17
N ASN A 141 1.06 -10.76 -5.92
CA ASN A 141 -0.16 -10.05 -6.28
C ASN A 141 -0.32 -9.95 -7.80
N ILE A 142 0.77 -9.66 -8.51
CA ILE A 142 0.77 -9.57 -9.97
C ILE A 142 0.59 -10.95 -10.59
N LEU A 143 1.15 -12.04 -10.06
CA LEU A 143 0.91 -13.37 -10.63
C LEU A 143 -0.53 -13.83 -10.40
N ARG A 144 -1.02 -13.65 -9.17
CA ARG A 144 -2.35 -14.13 -8.79
C ARG A 144 -3.48 -13.21 -9.29
N GLY A 145 -3.18 -11.99 -9.71
CA GLY A 145 -4.21 -11.02 -10.08
C GLY A 145 -4.96 -10.43 -8.88
N GLN A 146 -4.34 -10.39 -7.69
CA GLN A 146 -5.05 -10.05 -6.45
C GLN A 146 -5.41 -8.57 -6.36
N CYS A 147 -6.64 -8.29 -5.94
CA CYS A 147 -7.12 -6.92 -5.69
C CYS A 147 -6.30 -6.15 -4.63
N GLU A 148 -5.45 -6.80 -3.86
CA GLU A 148 -4.54 -6.15 -2.89
C GLU A 148 -3.64 -5.10 -3.55
N LEU A 149 -3.08 -5.41 -4.74
CA LEU A 149 -2.25 -4.46 -5.47
C LEU A 149 -3.06 -3.24 -5.91
N MET A 150 -4.26 -3.46 -6.45
CA MET A 150 -5.13 -2.36 -6.86
C MET A 150 -5.53 -1.49 -5.66
N MET A 151 -5.93 -2.11 -4.54
CA MET A 151 -6.27 -1.42 -3.29
C MET A 151 -5.13 -0.51 -2.84
N LEU A 152 -3.91 -1.06 -2.67
CA LEU A 152 -2.73 -0.29 -2.28
C LEU A 152 -2.46 0.86 -3.25
N SER A 153 -2.58 0.62 -4.54
CA SER A 153 -2.31 1.62 -5.58
C SER A 153 -3.27 2.81 -5.51
N VAL A 154 -4.57 2.53 -5.34
CA VAL A 154 -5.60 3.57 -5.20
C VAL A 154 -5.41 4.34 -3.88
N ILE A 155 -5.06 3.66 -2.79
CA ILE A 155 -4.74 4.34 -1.51
C ILE A 155 -3.50 5.23 -1.66
N LEU A 156 -2.45 4.80 -2.37
CA LEU A 156 -1.27 5.62 -2.62
C LEU A 156 -1.60 6.88 -3.43
N HIS A 157 -2.47 6.77 -4.46
CA HIS A 157 -3.00 7.94 -5.16
C HIS A 157 -3.78 8.86 -4.23
N ALA A 158 -4.65 8.29 -3.38
CA ALA A 158 -5.41 9.04 -2.39
C ALA A 158 -4.50 9.84 -1.45
N VAL A 159 -3.44 9.20 -0.95
CA VAL A 159 -2.46 9.85 -0.06
C VAL A 159 -1.77 11.03 -0.72
N VAL A 160 -1.45 10.94 -2.01
CA VAL A 160 -0.88 12.08 -2.74
C VAL A 160 -1.86 13.24 -2.82
N ASP A 161 -3.13 12.95 -3.10
CA ASP A 161 -4.16 13.99 -3.17
C ASP A 161 -4.44 14.62 -1.80
N LEU A 162 -4.53 13.82 -0.74
CA LEU A 162 -4.64 14.30 0.63
C LEU A 162 -3.42 15.13 1.05
N ALA A 163 -2.21 14.66 0.75
CA ALA A 163 -0.98 15.39 1.05
C ALA A 163 -0.92 16.76 0.35
N ARG A 164 -1.56 16.91 -0.82
CA ARG A 164 -1.70 18.17 -1.55
C ARG A 164 -2.91 19.01 -1.14
N GLY A 165 -3.74 18.52 -0.24
CA GLY A 165 -4.94 19.22 0.26
C GLY A 165 -6.20 19.03 -0.57
N HIS A 166 -6.22 18.05 -1.48
CA HIS A 166 -7.39 17.71 -2.30
C HIS A 166 -8.28 16.67 -1.60
N ASP A 167 -8.88 17.05 -0.47
CA ASP A 167 -9.56 16.13 0.44
C ASP A 167 -10.68 15.34 -0.22
N ARG A 168 -11.48 15.99 -1.07
CA ARG A 168 -12.57 15.34 -1.81
C ARG A 168 -12.05 14.24 -2.75
N ARG A 169 -10.99 14.54 -3.52
CA ARG A 169 -10.39 13.56 -4.45
C ARG A 169 -9.78 12.39 -3.70
N GLY A 170 -9.01 12.68 -2.64
CA GLY A 170 -8.44 11.64 -1.79
C GLY A 170 -9.50 10.75 -1.15
N ALA A 171 -10.57 11.33 -0.62
CA ALA A 171 -11.68 10.60 -0.01
C ALA A 171 -12.45 9.72 -1.01
N VAL A 172 -12.69 10.20 -2.24
CA VAL A 172 -13.31 9.40 -3.31
C VAL A 172 -12.43 8.20 -3.65
N MET A 173 -11.11 8.39 -3.73
CA MET A 173 -10.16 7.29 -3.97
C MET A 173 -10.16 6.30 -2.79
N LEU A 174 -10.23 6.76 -1.54
CA LEU A 174 -10.36 5.88 -0.38
C LEU A 174 -11.67 5.07 -0.39
N ALA A 175 -12.79 5.70 -0.76
CA ALA A 175 -14.07 5.01 -0.94
C ALA A 175 -14.01 3.98 -2.06
N LEU A 176 -13.38 4.30 -3.19
CA LEU A 176 -13.16 3.38 -4.30
C LEU A 176 -12.28 2.19 -3.88
N ALA A 177 -11.21 2.43 -3.12
CA ALA A 177 -10.38 1.37 -2.59
C ALA A 177 -11.18 0.43 -1.67
N ALA A 178 -12.05 0.97 -0.82
CA ALA A 178 -12.92 0.18 0.05
C ALA A 178 -13.98 -0.60 -0.73
N ALA A 179 -14.54 0.01 -1.77
CA ALA A 179 -15.47 -0.63 -2.69
C ALA A 179 -14.82 -1.76 -3.50
N LEU A 180 -13.52 -1.66 -3.80
CA LEU A 180 -12.74 -2.73 -4.46
C LEU A 180 -12.29 -3.82 -3.50
N LYS A 181 -11.96 -3.45 -2.25
CA LYS A 181 -11.50 -4.39 -1.21
C LYS A 181 -11.84 -3.85 0.18
N PRO A 182 -12.69 -4.55 0.96
CA PRO A 182 -13.17 -4.07 2.26
C PRO A 182 -12.06 -3.66 3.24
N LEU A 183 -10.90 -4.32 3.18
CA LEU A 183 -9.75 -4.00 4.03
C LEU A 183 -9.27 -2.55 3.90
N ALA A 184 -9.53 -1.88 2.77
CA ALA A 184 -9.18 -0.47 2.61
C ALA A 184 -9.98 0.45 3.54
N LEU A 185 -11.06 -0.04 4.16
CA LEU A 185 -11.83 0.71 5.15
C LEU A 185 -10.95 1.14 6.34
N ILE A 186 -9.98 0.30 6.74
CA ILE A 186 -9.05 0.61 7.83
C ILE A 186 -8.23 1.88 7.54
N PRO A 187 -7.42 1.94 6.47
CA PRO A 187 -6.70 3.17 6.13
C PRO A 187 -7.66 4.33 5.83
N ALA A 188 -8.82 4.09 5.21
CA ALA A 188 -9.79 5.15 4.95
C ALA A 188 -10.29 5.82 6.25
N LEU A 189 -10.63 5.04 7.28
CA LEU A 189 -11.03 5.54 8.59
C LEU A 189 -9.88 6.24 9.30
N LEU A 190 -8.65 5.74 9.20
CA LEU A 190 -7.48 6.44 9.74
C LEU A 190 -7.27 7.81 9.09
N PHE A 191 -7.45 7.94 7.77
CA PHE A 191 -7.41 9.25 7.11
C PHE A 191 -8.55 10.18 7.52
N ALA A 192 -9.76 9.66 7.72
CA ALA A 192 -10.88 10.44 8.25
C ALA A 192 -10.66 10.91 9.70
N ALA A 193 -9.95 10.11 10.51
CA ALA A 193 -9.51 10.49 11.84
C ALA A 193 -8.40 11.56 11.79
N ALA A 194 -7.42 11.38 10.89
CA ALA A 194 -6.32 12.30 10.68
C ALA A 194 -6.79 13.68 10.19
N ARG A 195 -7.81 13.70 9.33
CA ARG A 195 -8.17 14.89 8.54
C ARG A 195 -9.68 15.09 8.43
N PRO A 196 -10.26 16.08 9.13
CA PRO A 196 -11.70 16.33 9.13
C PRO A 196 -12.33 16.54 7.74
N GLY A 197 -11.62 17.19 6.81
CA GLY A 197 -12.10 17.43 5.45
C GLY A 197 -12.34 16.16 4.62
N VAL A 198 -11.83 15.00 5.06
CA VAL A 198 -12.03 13.70 4.41
C VAL A 198 -13.36 13.06 4.82
N ARG A 199 -13.89 13.38 6.02
CA ARG A 199 -15.01 12.65 6.65
C ARG A 199 -16.26 12.61 5.78
N TRP A 200 -16.76 13.78 5.38
CA TRP A 200 -18.00 13.88 4.60
C TRP A 200 -17.86 13.33 3.18
N PRO A 201 -16.81 13.68 2.41
CA PRO A 201 -16.62 13.09 1.09
C PRO A 201 -16.43 11.57 1.14
N LEU A 202 -15.75 11.04 2.17
CA LEU A 202 -15.57 9.61 2.35
C LEU A 202 -16.90 8.93 2.68
N ALA A 203 -17.65 9.47 3.65
CA ALA A 203 -18.97 8.94 4.01
C ALA A 203 -19.91 8.92 2.79
N THR A 204 -19.90 9.98 1.98
CA THR A 204 -20.68 10.06 0.73
C THR A 204 -20.21 9.00 -0.27
N GLY A 205 -18.90 8.85 -0.47
CA GLY A 205 -18.36 7.84 -1.38
C GLY A 205 -18.66 6.40 -0.94
N LEU A 206 -18.58 6.12 0.37
CA LEU A 206 -18.94 4.82 0.94
C LEU A 206 -20.45 4.55 0.83
N LEU A 207 -21.28 5.57 1.03
CA LEU A 207 -22.73 5.47 0.80
C LEU A 207 -23.03 5.16 -0.66
N ILE A 208 -22.37 5.83 -1.61
CA ILE A 208 -22.50 5.51 -3.04
C ILE A 208 -22.06 4.08 -3.30
N ALA A 209 -20.91 3.64 -2.78
CA ALA A 209 -20.46 2.26 -2.92
C ALA A 209 -21.46 1.25 -2.32
N PHE A 210 -22.14 1.60 -1.23
CA PHE A 210 -23.20 0.79 -0.66
C PHE A 210 -24.48 0.77 -1.51
N LEU A 211 -24.83 1.89 -2.16
CA LEU A 211 -26.07 2.01 -2.93
C LEU A 211 -25.95 1.53 -4.38
N VAL A 212 -24.77 1.62 -5.01
CA VAL A 212 -24.54 1.19 -6.41
C VAL A 212 -25.01 -0.24 -6.69
N PRO A 213 -24.80 -1.23 -5.79
CA PRO A 213 -25.36 -2.57 -5.96
C PRO A 213 -26.88 -2.63 -6.14
N PHE A 214 -27.65 -1.66 -5.62
CA PHE A 214 -29.11 -1.57 -5.82
C PHE A 214 -29.53 -1.12 -7.22
N LEU A 215 -28.58 -0.87 -8.13
CA LEU A 215 -28.86 -0.80 -9.58
C LEU A 215 -29.21 -2.17 -10.17
N HIS A 216 -28.99 -3.25 -9.41
CA HIS A 216 -29.45 -4.59 -9.77
C HIS A 216 -30.99 -4.65 -9.84
N PRO A 217 -31.60 -5.33 -10.84
CA PRO A 217 -33.06 -5.35 -11.02
C PRO A 217 -33.88 -5.92 -9.86
N ASP A 218 -33.26 -6.76 -9.03
CA ASP A 218 -33.85 -7.34 -7.82
C ASP A 218 -33.19 -6.76 -6.55
N PRO A 219 -33.83 -5.78 -5.88
CA PRO A 219 -33.36 -5.22 -4.61
C PRO A 219 -33.40 -6.22 -3.44
N GLY A 220 -34.30 -7.20 -3.48
CA GLY A 220 -34.41 -8.25 -2.46
C GLY A 220 -33.19 -9.17 -2.48
N TYR A 221 -32.76 -9.57 -3.68
CA TYR A 221 -31.49 -10.28 -3.88
C TYR A 221 -30.30 -9.49 -3.30
N VAL A 222 -30.20 -8.19 -3.60
CA VAL A 222 -29.11 -7.32 -3.12
C VAL A 222 -29.06 -7.28 -1.60
N ALA A 223 -30.20 -7.05 -0.93
CA ALA A 223 -30.28 -7.05 0.52
C ALA A 223 -29.86 -8.41 1.11
N GLY A 224 -30.29 -9.52 0.50
CA GLY A 224 -29.87 -10.87 0.87
C GLY A 224 -28.36 -11.09 0.73
N GLN A 225 -27.74 -10.57 -0.34
CA GLN A 225 -26.29 -10.67 -0.53
C GLN A 225 -25.50 -9.84 0.50
N TYR A 226 -25.99 -8.68 0.92
CA TYR A 226 -25.37 -7.92 2.01
C TYR A 226 -25.40 -8.70 3.34
N ALA A 227 -26.53 -9.33 3.68
CA ALA A 227 -26.62 -10.17 4.87
C ALA A 227 -25.65 -11.36 4.79
N ALA A 228 -25.64 -12.07 3.64
CA ALA A 228 -24.75 -13.21 3.42
C ALA A 228 -23.27 -12.82 3.47
N MET A 229 -22.91 -11.64 2.95
CA MET A 229 -21.57 -11.08 3.06
C MET A 229 -21.15 -10.87 4.51
N ILE A 230 -22.01 -10.27 5.34
CA ILE A 230 -21.70 -10.03 6.76
C ILE A 230 -21.44 -11.36 7.47
N CYS A 231 -22.31 -12.36 7.27
CA CYS A 231 -22.11 -13.71 7.81
C CYS A 231 -20.77 -14.30 7.36
N LYS A 232 -20.46 -14.21 6.06
CA LYS A 232 -19.19 -14.75 5.52
C LYS A 232 -17.96 -14.04 6.09
N LEU A 233 -18.00 -12.71 6.21
CA LEU A 233 -16.90 -11.94 6.81
C LEU A 233 -16.73 -12.25 8.30
N ALA A 234 -17.82 -12.48 9.04
CA ALA A 234 -17.75 -12.91 10.43
C ALA A 234 -17.07 -14.28 10.56
N THR A 235 -17.45 -15.26 9.73
CA THR A 235 -16.75 -16.56 9.67
C THR A 235 -15.28 -16.39 9.28
N ALA A 236 -14.99 -15.55 8.28
CA ALA A 236 -13.64 -15.31 7.81
C ALA A 236 -12.74 -14.59 8.84
N ALA A 237 -13.31 -13.85 9.81
CA ALA A 237 -12.57 -13.14 10.84
C ALA A 237 -11.98 -14.05 11.94
N ALA A 238 -12.46 -15.28 12.03
CA ALA A 238 -11.96 -16.31 12.95
C ALA A 238 -11.61 -17.59 12.18
N PRO A 239 -10.52 -17.58 11.38
CA PRO A 239 -10.15 -18.76 10.61
C PRO A 239 -9.66 -19.89 11.53
N ASP A 240 -10.35 -21.02 11.52
CA ASP A 240 -9.95 -22.21 12.29
C ASP A 240 -8.68 -22.91 11.76
N SER A 241 -8.32 -22.62 10.50
CA SER A 241 -7.15 -23.19 9.84
C SER A 241 -6.63 -22.29 8.72
N GLY A 242 -5.41 -22.57 8.28
CA GLY A 242 -4.79 -21.93 7.11
C GLY A 242 -3.39 -21.40 7.36
N ARG A 243 -2.74 -20.98 6.27
CA ARG A 243 -1.41 -20.38 6.26
C ARG A 243 -1.54 -18.87 6.16
N TRP A 244 -1.72 -18.24 7.31
CA TRP A 244 -1.89 -16.79 7.42
C TRP A 244 -0.62 -16.15 7.96
N PHE A 245 -0.33 -14.94 7.51
CA PHE A 245 0.90 -14.21 7.77
C PHE A 245 0.64 -13.03 8.73
N ASP A 246 -0.17 -13.26 9.76
CA ASP A 246 -0.59 -12.25 10.74
C ASP A 246 0.08 -12.46 12.11
N LEU A 247 -0.20 -11.57 13.07
CA LEU A 247 0.35 -11.62 14.43
C LEU A 247 -0.02 -12.91 15.15
N THR A 248 -1.21 -13.46 14.93
CA THR A 248 -1.62 -14.74 15.53
C THR A 248 -0.68 -15.86 15.11
N ARG A 249 -0.31 -15.91 13.82
CA ARG A 249 0.65 -16.91 13.36
C ARG A 249 2.04 -16.72 13.98
N LEU A 250 2.51 -15.48 14.10
CA LEU A 250 3.81 -15.20 14.76
C LEU A 250 3.82 -15.71 16.20
N LEU A 251 2.75 -15.44 16.97
CA LEU A 251 2.63 -15.92 18.34
C LEU A 251 2.59 -17.44 18.41
N ALA A 252 1.86 -18.09 17.50
CA ALA A 252 1.78 -19.55 17.44
C ALA A 252 3.15 -20.19 17.16
N GLU A 253 3.95 -19.60 16.27
CA GLU A 253 5.35 -20.03 16.03
C GLU A 253 6.26 -19.84 17.25
N ALA A 254 5.93 -18.88 18.12
CA ALA A 254 6.59 -18.68 19.41
C ALA A 254 6.01 -19.58 20.54
N GLY A 255 5.10 -20.50 20.23
CA GLY A 255 4.47 -21.41 21.20
C GLY A 255 3.29 -20.83 21.96
N VAL A 256 2.78 -19.65 21.56
CA VAL A 256 1.64 -18.98 22.19
C VAL A 256 0.44 -19.01 21.25
N VAL A 257 -0.63 -19.71 21.63
CA VAL A 257 -1.87 -19.77 20.85
C VAL A 257 -2.95 -18.94 21.56
N PRO A 258 -3.06 -17.63 21.27
CA PRO A 258 -4.04 -16.78 21.91
C PRO A 258 -5.45 -17.15 21.42
N ASP A 259 -6.42 -17.10 22.33
CA ASP A 259 -7.83 -17.26 21.96
C ASP A 259 -8.36 -16.04 21.18
N TYR A 260 -9.57 -16.17 20.63
CA TYR A 260 -10.16 -15.13 19.80
C TYR A 260 -10.39 -13.82 20.57
N ALA A 261 -10.74 -13.89 21.85
CA ALA A 261 -10.97 -12.73 22.71
C ALA A 261 -9.67 -11.95 22.95
N THR A 262 -8.58 -12.65 23.27
CA THR A 262 -7.24 -12.07 23.45
C THR A 262 -6.77 -11.40 22.17
N MET A 263 -6.91 -12.08 21.02
CA MET A 263 -6.55 -11.47 19.74
C MET A 263 -7.41 -10.25 19.42
N THR A 264 -8.70 -10.25 19.77
CA THR A 264 -9.57 -9.09 19.62
C THR A 264 -9.11 -7.92 20.49
N GLY A 265 -8.72 -8.18 21.75
CA GLY A 265 -8.12 -7.17 22.63
C GLY A 265 -6.84 -6.56 22.04
N LEU A 266 -5.95 -7.40 21.49
CA LEU A 266 -4.73 -6.94 20.82
C LEU A 266 -5.03 -6.11 19.57
N ARG A 267 -6.03 -6.49 18.77
CA ARG A 267 -6.50 -5.70 17.61
C ARG A 267 -7.04 -4.33 18.01
N LEU A 268 -7.79 -4.25 19.11
CA LEU A 268 -8.28 -2.97 19.64
C LEU A 268 -7.12 -2.10 20.15
N ALA A 269 -6.19 -2.68 20.90
CA ALA A 269 -5.00 -1.97 21.38
C ALA A 269 -4.16 -1.43 20.21
N GLY A 270 -3.91 -2.25 19.18
CA GLY A 270 -3.21 -1.84 17.96
C GLY A 270 -3.92 -0.71 17.22
N ALA A 271 -5.26 -0.74 17.17
CA ALA A 271 -6.06 0.29 16.50
C ALA A 271 -5.99 1.62 17.25
N LEU A 272 -6.15 1.59 18.58
CA LEU A 272 -6.03 2.77 19.43
C LEU A 272 -4.62 3.38 19.36
N LEU A 273 -3.59 2.53 19.34
CA LEU A 273 -2.20 2.97 19.15
C LEU A 273 -2.01 3.66 17.80
N ALA A 274 -2.49 3.05 16.71
CA ALA A 274 -2.41 3.65 15.37
C ALA A 274 -3.11 5.02 15.32
N VAL A 275 -4.33 5.12 15.85
CA VAL A 275 -5.08 6.40 15.93
C VAL A 275 -4.32 7.43 16.78
N GLY A 276 -3.77 7.03 17.93
CA GLY A 276 -2.99 7.91 18.80
C GLY A 276 -1.75 8.47 18.11
N VAL A 277 -1.00 7.63 17.38
CA VAL A 277 0.18 8.07 16.62
C VAL A 277 -0.22 8.95 15.44
N VAL A 278 -1.31 8.63 14.71
CA VAL A 278 -1.86 9.49 13.64
C VAL A 278 -2.20 10.87 14.18
N TRP A 279 -2.90 10.94 15.32
CA TRP A 279 -3.29 12.21 15.92
C TRP A 279 -2.08 13.05 16.35
N ALA A 280 -1.06 12.40 16.89
CA ALA A 280 0.20 13.05 17.20
C ALA A 280 0.94 13.51 15.92
N ALA A 281 0.91 12.71 14.85
CA ALA A 281 1.55 13.03 13.58
C ALA A 281 0.96 14.29 12.94
N VAL A 282 -0.37 14.38 12.81
CA VAL A 282 -1.03 15.54 12.18
C VAL A 282 -0.85 16.85 12.96
N ARG A 283 -0.49 16.77 14.25
CA ARG A 283 -0.19 17.93 15.10
C ARG A 283 1.28 18.34 15.09
N ARG A 284 2.19 17.41 14.80
CA ARG A 284 3.64 17.58 15.01
C ARG A 284 4.45 17.61 13.72
N LEU A 285 3.91 17.06 12.64
CA LEU A 285 4.61 16.90 11.37
C LEU A 285 3.99 17.79 10.29
N ASP A 286 4.75 18.03 9.22
CA ASP A 286 4.20 18.64 8.02
C ASP A 286 3.12 17.72 7.39
N GLN A 287 2.24 18.33 6.60
CA GLN A 287 1.08 17.65 6.01
C GLN A 287 1.47 16.41 5.19
N VAL A 288 2.53 16.48 4.39
CA VAL A 288 2.95 15.36 3.53
C VAL A 288 3.40 14.20 4.42
N THR A 289 4.30 14.48 5.36
CA THR A 289 4.82 13.46 6.28
C THR A 289 3.70 12.85 7.12
N ALA A 290 2.77 13.65 7.63
CA ALA A 290 1.65 13.15 8.41
C ALA A 290 0.75 12.20 7.61
N MET A 291 0.48 12.48 6.33
CA MET A 291 -0.32 11.59 5.48
C MET A 291 0.42 10.28 5.17
N ILE A 292 1.74 10.32 4.94
CA ILE A 292 2.55 9.13 4.73
C ILE A 292 2.65 8.28 6.01
N VAL A 293 2.82 8.91 7.18
CA VAL A 293 2.79 8.21 8.48
C VAL A 293 1.43 7.54 8.70
N THR A 294 0.33 8.22 8.35
CA THR A 294 -1.02 7.64 8.43
C THR A 294 -1.15 6.38 7.56
N LEU A 295 -0.59 6.41 6.35
CA LEU A 295 -0.55 5.23 5.47
C LEU A 295 0.31 4.10 6.05
N MET A 296 1.50 4.43 6.59
CA MET A 296 2.38 3.44 7.24
C MET A 296 1.68 2.73 8.39
N LEU A 297 0.93 3.47 9.22
CA LEU A 297 0.17 2.91 10.33
C LEU A 297 -1.01 2.06 9.86
N GLY A 298 -1.70 2.47 8.80
CA GLY A 298 -2.76 1.67 8.18
C GLY A 298 -2.24 0.35 7.61
N ALA A 299 -1.12 0.38 6.88
CA ALA A 299 -0.47 -0.82 6.34
C ALA A 299 0.05 -1.74 7.46
N TRP A 300 0.72 -1.17 8.46
CA TRP A 300 1.21 -1.90 9.64
C TRP A 300 0.07 -2.60 10.38
N TYR A 301 -1.04 -1.88 10.61
CA TYR A 301 -2.21 -2.46 11.26
C TYR A 301 -2.79 -3.60 10.44
N LEU A 302 -3.01 -3.36 9.13
CA LEU A 302 -3.60 -4.35 8.24
C LEU A 302 -2.82 -5.66 8.22
N VAL A 303 -1.51 -5.62 8.01
CA VAL A 303 -0.75 -6.87 7.85
C VAL A 303 -0.59 -7.64 9.16
N LEU A 304 -0.56 -6.98 10.32
CA LEU A 304 -0.39 -7.67 11.60
C LEU A 304 -1.73 -8.10 12.23
N PHE A 305 -2.77 -7.29 12.12
CA PHE A 305 -3.99 -7.45 12.91
C PHE A 305 -5.19 -7.96 12.10
N ASN A 306 -5.11 -7.97 10.77
CA ASN A 306 -6.11 -8.63 9.96
C ASN A 306 -5.98 -10.15 10.10
N PRO A 307 -6.98 -10.86 10.65
CA PRO A 307 -7.00 -12.30 10.57
C PRO A 307 -6.98 -12.67 9.08
N ARG A 308 -6.04 -13.53 8.67
CA ARG A 308 -5.87 -13.95 7.27
C ARG A 308 -5.10 -12.97 6.39
N THR A 309 -4.13 -12.26 6.96
CA THR A 309 -3.11 -11.61 6.13
C THR A 309 -2.48 -12.64 5.20
N GLU A 310 -2.61 -12.42 3.90
CA GLU A 310 -1.93 -13.23 2.90
C GLU A 310 -0.50 -12.72 2.71
N GLU A 311 0.36 -13.59 2.22
CA GLU A 311 1.76 -13.26 1.96
C GLU A 311 1.95 -12.01 1.09
N GLY A 312 1.10 -11.84 0.06
CA GLY A 312 1.14 -10.68 -0.83
C GLY A 312 0.83 -9.34 -0.15
N SER A 313 0.20 -9.34 1.03
CA SER A 313 -0.18 -8.10 1.74
C SER A 313 1.03 -7.29 2.22
N TYR A 314 2.17 -7.95 2.43
CA TYR A 314 3.43 -7.31 2.84
C TYR A 314 4.07 -6.45 1.74
N LEU A 315 3.52 -6.45 0.52
CA LEU A 315 3.89 -5.46 -0.51
C LEU A 315 3.75 -4.03 0.01
N SER A 316 2.69 -3.74 0.78
CA SER A 316 2.46 -2.41 1.36
C SER A 316 3.63 -1.97 2.24
N ILE A 317 4.09 -2.85 3.13
CA ILE A 317 5.25 -2.63 4.00
C ILE A 317 6.53 -2.44 3.18
N ALA A 318 6.78 -3.31 2.19
CA ALA A 318 7.97 -3.22 1.35
C ALA A 318 8.06 -1.88 0.59
N VAL A 319 6.96 -1.42 -0.01
CA VAL A 319 6.92 -0.15 -0.74
C VAL A 319 7.19 1.03 0.20
N LEU A 320 6.52 1.08 1.35
CA LEU A 320 6.63 2.18 2.31
C LEU A 320 8.01 2.20 2.99
N ALA A 321 8.55 1.04 3.35
CA ALA A 321 9.90 0.90 3.89
C ALA A 321 10.96 1.29 2.85
N THR A 322 10.77 0.95 1.57
CA THR A 322 11.68 1.36 0.49
C THR A 322 11.69 2.87 0.31
N LEU A 323 10.51 3.50 0.26
CA LEU A 323 10.39 4.96 0.16
C LEU A 323 11.11 5.65 1.33
N ALA A 324 10.87 5.17 2.56
CA ALA A 324 11.53 5.67 3.75
C ALA A 324 13.05 5.45 3.72
N ALA A 325 13.50 4.25 3.36
CA ALA A 325 14.92 3.91 3.28
C ALA A 325 15.67 4.84 2.32
N LEU A 326 15.10 5.08 1.15
CA LEU A 326 15.71 5.93 0.11
C LEU A 326 15.70 7.41 0.50
N VAL A 327 14.63 7.91 1.15
CA VAL A 327 14.60 9.27 1.70
C VAL A 327 15.67 9.43 2.79
N GLU A 328 15.78 8.47 3.71
CA GLU A 328 16.78 8.52 4.79
C GLU A 328 18.22 8.37 4.27
N HIS A 329 18.45 7.55 3.24
CA HIS A 329 19.77 7.37 2.61
C HIS A 329 20.33 8.67 2.04
N ARG A 330 19.44 9.56 1.57
CA ARG A 330 19.83 10.81 0.90
C ARG A 330 20.17 11.94 1.87
N ARG A 331 19.98 11.73 3.18
CA ARG A 331 20.38 12.74 4.17
C ARG A 331 21.91 12.76 4.31
N PRO A 332 22.51 13.91 4.69
CA PRO A 332 23.97 14.08 4.75
C PRO A 332 24.73 13.06 5.60
N ARG A 333 24.04 12.40 6.54
CA ARG A 333 24.55 11.26 7.29
C ARG A 333 23.53 10.13 7.15
N ALA A 334 23.66 9.33 6.12
CA ALA A 334 22.89 8.09 5.97
C ALA A 334 23.19 7.22 7.19
N GLY A 335 22.28 7.21 8.15
CA GLY A 335 22.43 6.46 9.38
C GLY A 335 21.96 5.01 9.24
N ALA A 336 22.18 4.24 10.31
CA ALA A 336 21.73 2.85 10.41
C ALA A 336 20.25 2.65 10.06
N VAL A 337 19.39 3.66 10.26
CA VAL A 337 17.95 3.62 9.94
C VAL A 337 17.69 3.26 8.47
N SER A 338 18.41 3.86 7.52
CA SER A 338 18.22 3.55 6.09
C SER A 338 18.59 2.11 5.77
N MET A 339 19.68 1.62 6.36
CA MET A 339 20.13 0.24 6.21
C MET A 339 19.13 -0.75 6.84
N LEU A 340 18.64 -0.48 8.04
CA LEU A 340 17.63 -1.30 8.72
C LEU A 340 16.34 -1.39 7.92
N LEU A 341 15.86 -0.27 7.36
CA LEU A 341 14.70 -0.26 6.48
C LEU A 341 14.96 -1.07 5.20
N GLY A 342 16.16 -0.99 4.62
CA GLY A 342 16.57 -1.83 3.49
C GLY A 342 16.56 -3.33 3.82
N LEU A 343 17.03 -3.72 5.01
CA LEU A 343 16.98 -5.11 5.48
C LEU A 343 15.54 -5.60 5.66
N VAL A 344 14.63 -4.73 6.16
CA VAL A 344 13.20 -5.04 6.23
C VAL A 344 12.63 -5.32 4.83
N VAL A 345 12.97 -4.50 3.82
CA VAL A 345 12.54 -4.71 2.43
C VAL A 345 13.00 -6.06 1.89
N LEU A 346 14.26 -6.43 2.14
CA LEU A 346 14.76 -7.76 1.78
C LEU A 346 13.95 -8.86 2.48
N GLY A 347 13.71 -8.73 3.78
CA GLY A 347 12.90 -9.70 4.54
C GLY A 347 11.47 -9.89 4.00
N MET A 348 10.83 -8.81 3.54
CA MET A 348 9.49 -8.91 2.92
C MET A 348 9.51 -9.71 1.61
N GLY A 349 10.65 -9.77 0.91
CA GLY A 349 10.82 -10.46 -0.36
C GLY A 349 11.26 -11.92 -0.28
N LEU A 350 11.40 -12.51 0.91
CA LEU A 350 12.07 -13.81 1.09
C LEU A 350 11.53 -14.97 0.26
N HIS A 351 10.24 -14.97 -0.09
CA HIS A 351 9.64 -16.00 -0.97
C HIS A 351 10.21 -15.98 -2.40
N PHE A 352 10.80 -14.87 -2.81
CA PHE A 352 11.41 -14.70 -4.12
C PHE A 352 12.85 -15.21 -4.19
N TYR A 353 13.53 -15.39 -3.04
CA TYR A 353 14.96 -15.73 -2.99
C TYR A 353 15.23 -17.23 -2.85
N GLY A 354 14.20 -18.06 -3.00
CA GLY A 354 14.32 -19.52 -3.03
C GLY A 354 13.91 -20.22 -1.73
N GLY A 355 13.69 -21.53 -1.86
CA GLY A 355 13.07 -22.35 -0.80
C GLY A 355 13.90 -22.48 0.48
N TRP A 356 15.22 -22.34 0.38
CA TRP A 356 16.14 -22.46 1.52
C TRP A 356 15.94 -21.37 2.56
N PHE A 357 15.69 -20.13 2.11
CA PHE A 357 15.37 -19.03 3.01
C PHE A 357 13.88 -18.99 3.32
N TYR A 358 13.03 -19.18 2.32
CA TYR A 358 11.60 -19.02 2.47
C TYR A 358 10.97 -20.04 3.42
N ARG A 359 11.17 -21.35 3.20
CA ARG A 359 10.48 -22.39 3.98
C ARG A 359 10.67 -22.29 5.49
N PRO A 360 11.90 -22.08 6.03
CA PRO A 360 12.08 -21.97 7.48
C PRO A 360 11.58 -20.64 8.07
N THR A 361 11.36 -19.62 7.24
CA THR A 361 11.03 -18.27 7.72
C THR A 361 9.61 -17.82 7.40
N GLN A 362 8.92 -18.50 6.47
CA GLN A 362 7.66 -18.06 5.85
C GLN A 362 6.60 -17.66 6.88
N MET A 363 6.51 -18.35 8.01
CA MET A 363 5.42 -18.17 8.97
C MET A 363 5.65 -17.06 10.01
N TRP A 364 6.87 -16.56 10.16
CA TRP A 364 7.18 -15.65 11.28
C TRP A 364 8.00 -14.42 10.91
N ILE A 365 8.89 -14.49 9.92
CA ILE A 365 9.90 -13.44 9.74
C ILE A 365 9.31 -12.11 9.26
N LYS A 366 8.30 -12.15 8.38
CA LYS A 366 7.67 -10.94 7.84
C LYS A 366 6.93 -10.18 8.95
N GLN A 367 6.22 -10.91 9.79
CA GLN A 367 5.55 -10.39 10.98
C GLN A 367 6.57 -9.82 11.98
N ALA A 368 7.60 -10.60 12.29
CA ALA A 368 8.64 -10.25 13.25
C ALA A 368 9.42 -8.99 12.84
N LEU A 369 9.67 -8.80 11.54
CA LEU A 369 10.29 -7.59 11.00
C LEU A 369 9.33 -6.39 10.96
N THR A 370 8.03 -6.64 10.76
CA THR A 370 7.03 -5.58 10.66
C THR A 370 6.63 -5.02 12.03
N LEU A 371 6.64 -5.85 13.08
CA LEU A 371 6.33 -5.41 14.44
C LEU A 371 7.20 -4.22 14.92
N PRO A 372 8.54 -4.29 14.92
CA PRO A 372 9.40 -3.18 15.32
C PRO A 372 9.41 -2.03 14.30
N LEU A 373 8.89 -2.23 13.08
CA LEU A 373 8.80 -1.16 12.08
C LEU A 373 7.90 0.00 12.55
N LEU A 374 6.97 -0.25 13.49
CA LEU A 374 6.19 0.81 14.14
C LEU A 374 7.07 1.89 14.80
N CYS A 375 8.27 1.53 15.27
CA CYS A 375 9.20 2.47 15.89
C CYS A 375 9.59 3.60 14.93
N TYR A 376 9.58 3.36 13.61
CA TYR A 376 9.95 4.37 12.61
C TYR A 376 8.95 5.54 12.53
N PRO A 377 7.63 5.35 12.24
CA PRO A 377 6.68 6.45 12.27
C PRO A 377 6.58 7.11 13.64
N VAL A 378 6.68 6.36 14.75
CA VAL A 378 6.73 6.93 16.10
C VAL A 378 7.93 7.85 16.27
N TRP A 379 9.12 7.41 15.84
CA TRP A 379 10.33 8.21 15.88
C TRP A 379 10.22 9.49 15.05
N LEU A 380 9.62 9.43 13.85
CA LEU A 380 9.34 10.62 13.06
C LEU A 380 8.50 11.63 13.85
N VAL A 381 7.40 11.18 14.47
CA VAL A 381 6.49 12.00 15.27
C VAL A 381 7.19 12.61 16.50
N VAL A 382 7.95 11.80 17.24
CA VAL A 382 8.66 12.26 18.46
C VAL A 382 9.74 13.28 18.12
N THR A 383 10.50 13.05 17.06
CA THR A 383 11.60 13.93 16.64
C THR A 383 11.15 15.07 15.71
N ARG A 384 9.86 15.14 15.38
CA ARG A 384 9.27 16.06 14.39
C ARG A 384 10.01 16.03 13.04
N ARG A 385 10.49 14.85 12.66
CA ARG A 385 11.31 14.66 11.46
C ARG A 385 10.43 14.56 10.23
N SER A 386 10.62 15.49 9.29
CA SER A 386 9.95 15.47 7.99
C SER A 386 10.54 14.40 7.07
N LEU A 387 9.69 13.77 6.25
CA LEU A 387 10.05 12.90 5.12
C LEU A 387 10.26 13.67 3.81
N ILE A 388 9.90 14.96 3.76
CA ILE A 388 10.20 15.78 2.60
C ILE A 388 11.71 16.00 2.59
N ALA A 389 12.36 15.66 1.48
CA ALA A 389 13.74 16.05 1.27
C ALA A 389 13.78 17.59 1.25
N SER A 390 14.36 18.20 2.29
CA SER A 390 14.68 19.62 2.25
C SER A 390 15.54 19.82 1.01
N ALA A 391 15.01 20.49 -0.02
CA ALA A 391 15.81 20.97 -1.13
C ALA A 391 17.01 21.65 -0.47
N GLY A 392 18.19 21.07 -0.66
CA GLY A 392 19.37 21.45 0.11
C GLY A 392 19.38 22.96 0.14
N ARG A 393 19.34 23.56 1.33
CA ARG A 393 19.66 24.98 1.45
C ARG A 393 21.02 25.07 0.81
N VAL A 394 21.06 25.57 -0.41
CA VAL A 394 22.30 25.94 -1.06
C VAL A 394 22.94 26.83 -0.02
N ARG A 395 24.09 26.40 0.45
CA ARG A 395 24.85 27.04 1.51
C ARG A 395 25.49 28.31 0.92
N ASP A 396 24.71 29.12 0.21
CA ASP A 396 25.11 30.45 -0.17
C ASP A 396 24.97 31.26 1.10
N GLY A 397 26.11 31.59 1.72
CA GLY A 397 26.23 32.36 2.95
C GLY A 397 25.75 33.80 2.81
N LYS A 398 24.52 34.01 2.36
CA LYS A 398 23.83 35.29 2.48
C LYS A 398 22.94 35.25 3.72
N PRO A 399 23.13 36.17 4.68
CA PRO A 399 22.28 36.26 5.84
C PRO A 399 20.84 36.46 5.39
N SER A 400 19.94 35.63 5.91
CA SER A 400 18.49 35.79 5.75
C SER A 400 18.12 37.18 6.26
N VAL A 401 17.67 38.05 5.36
CA VAL A 401 17.00 39.30 5.71
C VAL A 401 15.84 38.94 6.65
N ARG A 402 15.92 39.44 7.89
CA ARG A 402 14.81 39.38 8.84
C ARG A 402 13.63 40.13 8.21
N ILE A 403 12.59 39.40 7.83
CA ILE A 403 11.29 40.01 7.56
C ILE A 403 10.70 40.37 8.93
N HIS A 404 10.55 41.66 9.16
CA HIS A 404 9.96 42.24 10.37
C HIS A 404 8.51 41.76 10.53
N PRO A 405 8.08 41.35 11.74
CA PRO A 405 6.68 41.08 12.02
C PRO A 405 5.97 42.41 12.30
N SER A 406 5.47 43.06 11.26
CA SER A 406 4.50 44.15 11.41
C SER A 406 3.39 43.95 10.40
N LEU A 407 2.31 43.30 10.87
CA LEU A 407 0.91 43.61 10.56
C LEU A 407 0.01 42.52 11.19
N ARG A 408 -0.25 42.69 12.49
CA ARG A 408 -1.55 42.37 13.07
C ARG A 408 -2.47 43.51 12.66
N ILE A 409 -3.51 43.30 11.83
CA ILE A 409 -4.78 44.03 11.90
C ILE A 409 -5.89 43.10 11.34
N GLN A 410 -6.90 42.90 12.21
CA GLN A 410 -8.30 42.44 12.05
C GLN A 410 -8.58 41.02 11.55
#